data_AF-A0A1G8CW59-F1
#
_entry.id   AF-A0A1G8CW59-F1
#
_cell.length_a   1.000
_cell.length_b   1.000
_cell.length_c   1.000
_cell.angle_alpha   90.00
_cell.angle_beta   90.00
_cell.angle_gamma   90.00
#
_symmetry.space_group_name_H-M   'P 1'
#
loop_
_entity.id
_entity.type
_entity.pdbx_description
1 polymer ?
#
loop_
_entity_poly.entity_id
_entity_poly.type
_entity_poly.pdbx_seq_one_letter_code
_entity_poly.pdbx_strand_id
1 'polypeptide(L)'
;MNLSQHNNEGNNYLLLLEALILQKLSDEELVIGTAYRDGNDYAVLSLDEYGQHNVNLHLYCARPDQFLLEIEDFDQDEEHGLFKLSAEDLNIIPEGLRQLMSNVARSGKPTAYRKDQLSP
;
A
#
# COMPACT_ATOMS: atom_id res chain seq x y z
N MET A 1 -14.91 4.99 -1.00
CA MET A 1 -14.70 6.44 -0.73
C MET A 1 -13.39 6.87 -1.36
N ASN A 2 -13.19 8.14 -1.79
CA ASN A 2 -11.90 8.62 -2.31
C ASN A 2 -11.12 9.34 -1.20
N LEU A 3 -9.84 9.02 -1.00
CA LEU A 3 -9.05 9.54 0.12
C LEU A 3 -8.79 11.05 0.04
N SER A 4 -8.52 11.56 -1.16
CA SER A 4 -8.31 13.00 -1.43
C SER A 4 -9.56 13.87 -1.19
N GLN A 5 -10.73 13.25 -0.97
CA GLN A 5 -11.96 13.96 -0.62
C GLN A 5 -12.17 14.08 0.91
N HIS A 6 -11.26 13.52 1.74
CA HIS A 6 -11.38 13.42 3.19
C HIS A 6 -10.75 14.58 3.98
N ASN A 7 -10.69 15.78 3.42
CA ASN A 7 -10.09 16.98 4.05
C ASN A 7 -8.60 16.79 4.40
N ASN A 8 -8.08 17.60 5.34
CA ASN A 8 -6.66 17.62 5.74
C ASN A 8 -6.13 16.25 6.23
N GLU A 9 -6.98 15.40 6.79
CA GLU A 9 -6.60 14.06 7.27
C GLU A 9 -6.22 13.13 6.11
N GLY A 10 -7.00 13.13 5.02
CA GLY A 10 -6.68 12.36 3.82
C GLY A 10 -5.30 12.71 3.25
N ASN A 11 -4.95 14.01 3.26
CA ASN A 11 -3.63 14.47 2.83
C ASN A 11 -2.51 13.99 3.76
N ASN A 12 -2.74 13.94 5.08
CA ASN A 12 -1.76 13.43 6.03
C ASN A 12 -1.46 11.94 5.80
N TYR A 13 -2.49 11.13 5.52
CA TYR A 13 -2.28 9.72 5.21
C TYR A 13 -1.57 9.49 3.87
N LEU A 14 -1.81 10.32 2.86
CA LEU A 14 -1.06 10.25 1.60
C LEU A 14 0.42 10.58 1.80
N LEU A 15 0.74 11.61 2.59
CA LEU A 15 2.14 11.95 2.93
C LEU A 15 2.81 10.84 3.74
N LEU A 16 2.10 10.26 4.70
CA LEU A 16 2.60 9.13 5.48
C LEU A 16 2.83 7.89 4.60
N LEU A 17 1.88 7.57 3.72
CA LEU A 17 1.98 6.48 2.76
C LEU A 17 3.23 6.63 1.88
N GLU A 18 3.47 7.84 1.33
CA GLU A 18 4.66 8.12 0.54
C GLU A 18 5.95 7.86 1.35
N ALA A 19 6.03 8.39 2.57
CA ALA A 19 7.19 8.21 3.44
C ALA A 19 7.45 6.73 3.77
N LEU A 20 6.41 5.97 4.09
CA LEU A 20 6.52 4.55 4.44
C LEU A 20 6.87 3.67 3.23
N ILE A 21 6.37 4.01 2.03
CA ILE A 21 6.79 3.33 0.79
C ILE A 21 8.29 3.55 0.57
N LEU A 22 8.77 4.79 0.69
CA LEU A 22 10.20 5.10 0.51
C LEU A 22 11.05 4.37 1.56
N GLN A 23 10.60 4.30 2.81
CA GLN A 23 11.25 3.54 3.86
C GLN A 23 11.30 2.05 3.50
N LYS A 24 10.18 1.42 3.12
CA LYS A 24 10.14 0.00 2.74
C LYS A 24 10.95 -0.35 1.51
N LEU A 25 11.05 0.55 0.53
CA LEU A 25 11.94 0.36 -0.62
C LEU A 25 13.43 0.50 -0.26
N SER A 26 13.73 1.14 0.88
CA SER A 26 15.09 1.28 1.37
C SER A 26 15.58 0.07 2.17
N ASP A 27 14.64 -0.72 2.73
CA ASP A 27 14.88 -1.95 3.48
C ASP A 27 15.60 -3.01 2.62
N GLU A 28 16.22 -4.00 3.28
CA GLU A 28 16.95 -5.08 2.59
C GLU A 28 16.02 -5.97 1.75
N GLU A 29 14.77 -6.10 2.18
CA GLU A 29 13.75 -6.95 1.59
C GLU A 29 12.38 -6.27 1.60
N LEU A 30 11.74 -6.26 0.43
CA LEU A 30 10.35 -5.84 0.25
C LEU A 30 9.48 -7.09 0.09
N VAL A 31 8.62 -7.36 1.06
CA VAL A 31 7.65 -8.47 0.98
C VAL A 31 6.32 -7.95 0.48
N ILE A 32 5.82 -8.54 -0.61
CA ILE A 32 4.49 -8.28 -1.14
C ILE A 32 3.66 -9.54 -0.96
N GLY A 33 2.64 -9.44 -0.11
CA GLY A 33 1.69 -10.52 0.18
C GLY A 33 0.57 -10.62 -0.84
N THR A 34 -0.34 -11.56 -0.61
CA THR A 34 -1.58 -11.72 -1.36
C THR A 34 -2.76 -11.70 -0.40
N ALA A 35 -3.84 -11.03 -0.78
CA ALA A 35 -5.07 -10.97 -0.02
C ALA A 35 -6.27 -11.24 -0.94
N TYR A 36 -7.31 -11.86 -0.40
CA TYR A 36 -8.59 -12.04 -1.10
C TYR A 36 -9.65 -11.20 -0.40
N ARG A 37 -10.27 -10.28 -1.14
CA ARG A 37 -11.27 -9.35 -0.62
C ARG A 37 -12.35 -9.09 -1.67
N ASP A 38 -13.61 -9.08 -1.25
CA ASP A 38 -14.77 -8.76 -2.10
C ASP A 38 -14.80 -9.48 -3.45
N GLY A 39 -14.37 -10.74 -3.48
CA GLY A 39 -14.35 -11.54 -4.70
C GLY A 39 -13.11 -11.36 -5.59
N ASN A 40 -12.15 -10.53 -5.19
CA ASN A 40 -10.96 -10.20 -5.98
C ASN A 40 -9.66 -10.58 -5.26
N ASP A 41 -8.67 -11.02 -6.05
CA ASP A 41 -7.30 -11.21 -5.60
C ASP A 41 -6.53 -9.88 -5.66
N TYR A 42 -5.87 -9.56 -4.56
CA TYR A 42 -5.01 -8.38 -4.42
C TYR A 42 -3.60 -8.79 -4.03
N ALA A 43 -2.62 -8.03 -4.50
CA ALA A 43 -1.37 -7.90 -3.78
C ALA A 43 -1.56 -6.94 -2.61
N VAL A 44 -0.93 -7.22 -1.49
CA VAL A 44 -0.95 -6.35 -0.30
C VAL A 44 0.47 -6.02 0.14
N LEU A 45 0.71 -4.74 0.42
CA LEU A 45 1.90 -4.26 1.09
C LEU A 45 1.47 -3.63 2.41
N SER A 46 1.90 -4.24 3.53
CA SER A 46 1.68 -3.72 4.87
C SER A 46 2.81 -2.76 5.24
N LEU A 47 2.44 -1.62 5.79
CA LEU A 47 3.33 -0.51 6.11
C LEU A 47 3.12 -0.10 7.56
N ASP A 48 4.23 0.17 8.26
CA ASP A 48 4.23 0.46 9.70
C ASP A 48 3.64 -0.65 10.58
N GLU A 49 4.02 -1.91 10.29
CA GLU A 49 3.59 -3.12 11.00
C GLU A 49 3.93 -3.13 12.51
N TYR A 50 4.77 -2.19 12.97
CA TYR A 50 5.17 -2.05 14.37
C TYR A 50 4.48 -0.88 15.08
N GLY A 51 3.57 -0.17 14.40
CA GLY A 51 2.78 0.92 14.96
C GLY A 51 3.61 2.11 15.42
N GLN A 52 4.69 2.45 14.72
CA GLN A 52 5.53 3.60 15.09
C GLN A 52 4.77 4.94 14.98
N HIS A 53 3.75 4.99 14.12
CA HIS A 53 2.90 6.16 13.89
C HIS A 53 1.48 5.97 14.45
N ASN A 54 1.27 4.97 15.31
CA ASN A 54 -0.04 4.57 15.84
C ASN A 54 -1.09 4.26 14.75
N VAL A 55 -0.64 4.00 13.52
CA VAL A 55 -1.48 3.53 12.42
C VAL A 55 -0.75 2.44 11.66
N ASN A 56 -1.50 1.52 11.08
CA ASN A 56 -1.02 0.54 10.12
C ASN A 56 -1.70 0.80 8.78
N LEU A 57 -0.91 0.86 7.71
CA LEU A 57 -1.42 1.12 6.37
C LEU A 57 -1.28 -0.13 5.52
N HIS A 58 -2.39 -0.60 4.95
CA HIS A 58 -2.37 -1.68 3.97
C HIS A 58 -2.67 -1.13 2.58
N LEU A 59 -1.68 -1.20 1.71
CA LEU A 59 -1.81 -0.83 0.31
C LEU A 59 -2.18 -2.08 -0.50
N TYR A 60 -3.38 -2.09 -1.07
CA TYR A 60 -3.88 -3.16 -1.92
C TYR A 60 -3.76 -2.79 -3.40
N CYS A 61 -3.37 -3.74 -4.23
CA CYS A 61 -3.26 -3.59 -5.68
C CYS A 61 -3.91 -4.76 -6.41
N ALA A 62 -4.83 -4.47 -7.33
CA ALA A 62 -5.34 -5.47 -8.28
C ALA A 62 -4.71 -5.30 -9.67
N ARG A 63 -4.49 -4.05 -10.09
CA ARG A 63 -3.91 -3.65 -11.38
C ARG A 63 -3.02 -2.42 -11.18
N PRO A 64 -2.13 -2.08 -12.14
CA PRO A 64 -1.18 -0.97 -11.98
C PRO A 64 -1.82 0.42 -11.80
N ASP A 65 -3.12 0.54 -12.07
CA ASP A 65 -3.96 1.73 -11.95
C ASP A 65 -5.09 1.58 -10.91
N GLN A 66 -5.13 0.47 -10.17
CA GLN A 66 -6.20 0.16 -9.21
C GLN A 66 -5.62 -0.17 -7.84
N PHE A 67 -5.58 0.85 -6.99
CA PHE A 67 -5.12 0.74 -5.61
C PHE A 67 -6.19 1.15 -4.62
N LEU A 68 -6.17 0.44 -3.49
CA LEU A 68 -6.96 0.75 -2.31
C LEU A 68 -6.01 0.93 -1.13
N LEU A 69 -6.29 1.87 -0.24
CA LEU A 69 -5.59 2.07 1.01
C LEU A 69 -6.56 1.76 2.14
N GLU A 70 -6.17 0.86 3.02
CA GLU A 70 -6.81 0.63 4.32
C GLU A 70 -5.93 1.24 5.40
N ILE A 71 -6.60 1.84 6.38
CA ILE A 71 -5.97 2.55 7.49
C ILE A 71 -6.55 1.96 8.77
N GLU A 72 -5.69 1.37 9.58
CA GLU A 72 -6.01 0.81 10.89
C GLU A 72 -5.39 1.70 11.97
N ASP A 73 -6.20 2.35 12.82
CA ASP A 73 -5.71 3.11 13.98
C ASP A 73 -5.62 2.18 15.20
N PHE A 74 -4.44 2.09 15.81
CA PHE A 74 -4.21 1.22 16.96
C PHE A 74 -4.81 1.76 18.27
N ASP A 75 -5.02 3.07 18.37
CA ASP A 75 -5.46 3.71 19.61
C ASP A 75 -6.99 3.77 19.74
N GLN A 76 -7.72 3.69 18.62
CA GLN A 76 -9.16 3.94 18.60
C GLN A 76 -10.03 2.70 18.38
N ASP A 77 -9.45 1.52 18.14
CA ASP A 77 -10.20 0.33 17.65
C ASP A 77 -11.12 0.69 16.45
N GLU A 78 -10.78 1.76 15.71
CA GLU A 78 -11.55 2.27 14.57
C GLU A 78 -10.82 1.93 13.28
N GLU A 79 -11.44 1.06 12.48
CA GLU A 79 -11.09 0.92 11.07
C GLU A 79 -11.60 2.18 10.34
N HIS A 80 -10.71 3.03 9.87
CA HIS A 80 -11.08 4.21 9.07
C HIS A 80 -11.68 3.81 7.69
N GLY A 81 -11.59 2.52 7.35
CA GLY A 81 -12.20 1.92 6.18
C GLY A 81 -11.27 1.88 4.96
N LEU A 82 -11.84 1.43 3.84
CA LEU A 82 -11.12 1.20 2.59
C LEU A 82 -11.31 2.37 1.63
N PHE A 83 -10.21 3.05 1.32
CA PHE A 83 -10.18 4.20 0.44
C PHE A 83 -9.64 3.83 -0.93
N LYS A 84 -10.33 4.26 -1.99
CA LYS A 84 -9.82 4.16 -3.35
C LYS A 84 -8.90 5.33 -3.62
N LEU A 85 -7.70 5.03 -4.13
CA LEU A 85 -6.75 6.04 -4.58
C LEU A 85 -7.15 6.56 -5.97
N SER A 86 -7.16 7.87 -6.12
CA SER A 86 -7.37 8.54 -7.41
C SER A 86 -6.11 8.46 -8.27
N ALA A 87 -6.22 8.78 -9.57
CA ALA A 87 -5.07 8.79 -10.47
C ALA A 87 -3.96 9.76 -10.02
N GLU A 88 -4.32 10.85 -9.34
CA GLU A 88 -3.36 11.81 -8.79
C GLU A 88 -2.65 11.23 -7.55
N ASP A 89 -3.40 10.58 -6.66
CA ASP A 89 -2.84 9.92 -5.48
C ASP A 89 -1.83 8.83 -5.87
N LEU A 90 -2.06 8.13 -6.98
CA LEU A 90 -1.14 7.09 -7.49
C LEU A 90 0.25 7.61 -7.85
N ASN A 91 0.43 8.92 -8.03
CA ASN A 91 1.73 9.50 -8.37
C ASN A 91 2.76 9.35 -7.25
N ILE A 92 2.32 9.14 -5.99
CA ILE A 92 3.21 8.89 -4.86
C ILE A 92 3.77 7.46 -4.87
N ILE A 93 3.14 6.54 -5.60
CA ILE A 93 3.54 5.14 -5.66
C ILE A 93 4.45 4.95 -6.88
N PRO A 94 5.73 4.59 -6.70
CA PRO A 94 6.65 4.40 -7.81
C PRO A 94 6.10 3.40 -8.83
N GLU A 95 6.23 3.72 -10.13
CA GLU A 95 5.69 2.88 -11.20
C GLU A 95 6.21 1.43 -11.12
N GLY A 96 7.50 1.25 -10.82
CA GLY A 96 8.10 -0.07 -10.62
C GLY A 96 7.39 -0.87 -9.52
N LEU A 97 7.11 -0.24 -8.38
CA LEU A 97 6.36 -0.86 -7.29
C LEU A 97 4.94 -1.22 -7.73
N ARG A 98 4.26 -0.32 -8.46
CA ARG A 98 2.91 -0.60 -8.98
C ARG A 98 2.87 -1.81 -9.89
N GLN A 99 3.88 -1.97 -10.74
CA GLN A 99 4.00 -3.14 -11.62
C GLN A 99 4.33 -4.42 -10.85
N LEU A 100 5.22 -4.34 -9.86
CA LEU A 100 5.55 -5.50 -9.01
C LEU A 100 4.32 -6.01 -8.26
N MET A 101 3.58 -5.12 -7.60
CA MET A 101 2.34 -5.49 -6.89
C MET A 101 1.30 -6.08 -7.84
N SER A 102 1.08 -5.47 -9.02
CA SER A 102 0.15 -6.03 -10.00
C SER A 102 0.56 -7.43 -10.49
N ASN A 103 1.86 -7.68 -10.64
CA ASN A 103 2.36 -9.01 -10.99
C ASN A 103 2.09 -10.03 -9.88
N VAL A 104 2.30 -9.65 -8.62
CA VAL A 104 2.00 -10.50 -7.47
C VAL A 104 0.51 -10.84 -7.43
N ALA A 105 -0.37 -9.83 -7.56
CA ALA A 105 -1.82 -10.01 -7.59
C ALA A 105 -2.26 -11.00 -8.67
N ARG A 106 -1.75 -10.83 -9.90
CA ARG A 106 -2.05 -11.72 -11.04
C ARG A 106 -1.52 -13.14 -10.84
N SER A 107 -0.36 -13.27 -10.19
CA SER A 107 0.27 -14.58 -9.97
C SER A 107 -0.35 -15.36 -8.83
N GLY A 108 -1.01 -14.68 -7.88
CA GLY A 108 -1.51 -15.26 -6.64
C GLY A 108 -0.41 -15.81 -5.72
N LYS A 109 0.84 -15.37 -5.92
CA LYS A 109 2.01 -15.86 -5.18
C LYS A 109 2.70 -14.71 -4.44
N PRO A 110 2.69 -14.73 -3.08
CA PRO A 110 3.50 -13.81 -2.29
C PRO A 110 4.96 -13.85 -2.74
N THR A 111 5.59 -12.69 -2.81
CA THR A 111 6.97 -12.58 -3.31
C THR A 111 7.75 -11.60 -2.44
N ALA A 112 8.96 -12.00 -2.08
CA ALA A 112 9.95 -11.14 -1.45
C ALA A 112 10.96 -10.67 -2.51
N TYR A 113 11.19 -9.37 -2.57
CA TYR A 113 12.15 -8.74 -3.45
C TYR A 113 13.27 -8.16 -2.61
N ARG A 114 14.48 -8.69 -2.78
CA ARG A 114 15.64 -8.10 -2.14
C ARG A 114 16.15 -6.92 -2.94
N LYS A 115 16.74 -5.94 -2.27
CA LYS A 115 17.23 -4.71 -2.90
C LYS A 115 18.27 -4.95 -4.00
N ASP A 116 19.08 -6.00 -3.86
CA ASP A 116 20.04 -6.45 -4.88
C ASP A 116 19.37 -7.04 -6.13
N GLN A 117 18.10 -7.42 -6.05
CA GLN A 117 17.27 -7.90 -7.17
C GLN A 117 16.44 -6.80 -7.82
N LEU A 118 16.41 -5.59 -7.23
CA LEU A 118 15.62 -4.43 -7.67
C LEU A 118 16.44 -3.40 -8.46
N SER A 119 17.70 -3.70 -8.79
CA SER A 119 18.54 -2.89 -9.68
C SER A 119 18.35 -3.30 -11.16
N PRO A 120 18.46 -2.35 -12.12
CA PRO A 120 18.15 -2.58 -13.54
C PRO A 120 18.98 -3.66 -14.23
#